data_AF-A0A286TWI7-F1
#
_entry.id   AF-A0A286TWI7-F1
#
_cell.length_a   1.000
_cell.length_b   1.000
_cell.length_c   1.000
_cell.angle_alpha   90.00
_cell.angle_beta   90.00
_cell.angle_gamma   90.00
#
_symmetry.space_group_name_H-M   'P 1'
#
loop_
_entity.id
_entity.type
_entity.pdbx_description
1 polymer ?
#
loop_
_entity_poly.entity_id
_entity_poly.type
_entity_poly.pdbx_seq_one_letter_code
_entity_poly.pdbx_strand_id
1 'polypeptide(L)'
;MESICLVWRLPLSVLSFFFYRIVRFCLQKVVRKEVRRRSSLGEPVHWLGLSEALKQPMGLVYIMVTGPRWNCSAVIGVLGGSLKVESSIDIQIEAANRSAKQWTLVIYNECHQTVAYVGSMNTAEGTEWQKVNLEEGLYSIGLRYYNCSHDVKFPAVRVDNIERVSCRSMNNEMQEYQTYLKQIENKRGFFYYCLHYYMFHMLRWNKFFSASLVTSEFLPVGNPETLFEYGCLTKGNSLHVDFEADVLDRAYIYLAYYNTCSFPVFWIRIDQTGYLSQTVPCDGYYLIRVVYKNEVESATSSKKIQCKVIQKI
;
A
#
# COMPACT_ATOMS: atom_id res chain seq x y z
N MET A 1 -7.04 -34.19 -13.86
CA MET A 1 -7.01 -33.87 -12.42
C MET A 1 -7.24 -32.37 -12.14
N GLU A 2 -6.75 -31.45 -12.98
CA GLU A 2 -7.04 -30.01 -12.84
C GLU A 2 -8.54 -29.65 -12.90
N SER A 3 -9.32 -30.33 -13.74
CA SER A 3 -10.76 -30.05 -13.92
C SER A 3 -11.62 -30.34 -12.68
N ILE A 4 -11.29 -31.38 -11.90
CA ILE A 4 -12.01 -31.72 -10.66
C ILE A 4 -11.67 -30.72 -9.55
N CYS A 5 -10.43 -30.22 -9.51
CA CYS A 5 -10.05 -29.15 -8.59
C CYS A 5 -10.74 -27.82 -8.91
N LEU A 6 -11.03 -27.53 -10.18
CA LEU A 6 -11.73 -26.32 -10.61
C LEU A 6 -13.17 -26.24 -10.07
N VAL A 7 -13.88 -27.38 -10.00
CA VAL A 7 -15.26 -27.48 -9.50
C VAL A 7 -15.40 -26.93 -8.08
N TRP A 8 -14.39 -27.11 -7.23
CA TRP A 8 -14.42 -26.63 -5.85
C TRP A 8 -13.73 -25.28 -5.66
N ARG A 9 -12.65 -25.02 -6.39
CA ARG A 9 -11.89 -23.76 -6.26
C ARG A 9 -12.72 -22.54 -6.65
N LEU A 10 -13.56 -22.63 -7.68
CA LEU A 10 -14.36 -21.50 -8.13
C LEU A 10 -15.47 -21.13 -7.11
N PRO A 11 -16.33 -22.05 -6.64
CA PRO A 11 -17.29 -21.75 -5.59
C PRO A 11 -16.64 -21.22 -4.31
N LEU A 12 -15.53 -21.82 -3.87
CA LEU A 12 -14.80 -21.36 -2.68
C LEU A 12 -14.22 -19.95 -2.87
N SER A 13 -13.76 -19.60 -4.08
CA SER A 13 -13.30 -18.26 -4.40
C SER A 13 -14.44 -17.24 -4.36
N VAL A 14 -15.61 -17.60 -4.88
CA VAL A 14 -16.81 -16.74 -4.80
C VAL A 14 -17.24 -16.52 -3.35
N LEU A 15 -17.30 -17.59 -2.54
CA LEU A 15 -17.62 -17.50 -1.11
C LEU A 15 -16.59 -16.65 -0.35
N SER A 16 -15.30 -16.83 -0.63
CA SER A 16 -14.22 -16.03 -0.06
C SER A 16 -14.35 -14.54 -0.41
N PHE A 17 -14.70 -14.21 -1.65
CA PHE A 17 -14.95 -12.83 -2.07
C PHE A 17 -16.09 -12.20 -1.29
N PHE A 18 -17.24 -12.87 -1.17
CA PHE A 18 -18.37 -12.36 -0.38
C PHE A 18 -18.03 -12.23 1.10
N PHE A 19 -17.33 -13.22 1.66
CA PHE A 19 -16.86 -13.15 3.04
C PHE A 19 -15.98 -11.90 3.27
N TYR A 20 -15.01 -11.64 2.38
CA TYR A 20 -14.21 -10.42 2.43
C TYR A 20 -15.05 -9.14 2.33
N ARG A 21 -16.02 -9.08 1.41
CA ARG A 21 -16.89 -7.89 1.27
C ARG A 21 -17.72 -7.63 2.54
N ILE A 22 -18.24 -8.68 3.17
CA ILE A 22 -18.99 -8.58 4.43
C ILE A 22 -18.08 -8.09 5.56
N VAL A 23 -16.91 -8.71 5.76
CA VAL A 23 -15.98 -8.33 6.82
C VAL A 23 -15.49 -6.89 6.63
N ARG A 24 -15.13 -6.52 5.39
CA ARG A 24 -14.73 -5.15 5.04
C ARG A 24 -15.83 -4.14 5.36
N PHE A 25 -17.08 -4.43 4.96
CA PHE A 25 -18.22 -3.56 5.24
C PHE A 25 -18.44 -3.37 6.75
N CYS A 26 -18.47 -4.46 7.51
CA CYS A 26 -18.65 -4.41 8.96
C CYS A 26 -17.54 -3.60 9.65
N LEU A 27 -16.27 -3.84 9.30
CA LEU A 27 -15.14 -3.12 9.89
C LEU A 27 -15.14 -1.65 9.49
N GLN A 28 -15.43 -1.31 8.24
CA GLN A 28 -15.55 0.08 7.80
C GLN A 28 -16.64 0.83 8.56
N LYS A 29 -17.79 0.19 8.85
CA LYS A 29 -18.85 0.79 9.67
C LYS A 29 -18.39 1.05 11.11
N VAL A 30 -17.70 0.10 11.73
CA VAL A 30 -17.17 0.24 13.10
C VAL A 30 -16.14 1.37 13.16
N VAL A 31 -15.15 1.36 12.25
CA VAL A 31 -14.10 2.40 12.21
C VAL A 31 -14.69 3.77 11.92
N ARG A 32 -15.63 3.91 10.98
CA ARG A 32 -16.31 5.19 10.71
C ARG A 32 -17.04 5.72 11.94
N LYS A 33 -17.73 4.86 12.70
CA LYS A 33 -18.42 5.26 13.93
C LYS A 33 -17.43 5.77 14.98
N GLU A 34 -16.31 5.06 15.16
CA GLU A 34 -15.28 5.45 16.12
C GLU A 34 -14.59 6.75 15.72
N VAL A 35 -14.23 6.92 14.44
CA VAL A 35 -13.65 8.16 13.92
C VAL A 35 -14.58 9.35 14.14
N ARG A 36 -15.88 9.19 13.84
CA ARG A 36 -16.88 10.25 14.09
C ARG A 36 -17.02 10.56 15.57
N ARG A 37 -17.00 9.55 16.44
CA ARG A 37 -17.04 9.73 17.89
C ARG A 37 -15.85 10.55 18.37
N ARG A 38 -14.63 10.18 18.00
CA ARG A 38 -13.41 10.90 18.39
C ARG A 38 -13.39 12.33 17.87
N SER A 39 -13.81 12.52 16.62
CA SER A 39 -13.93 13.85 16.00
C SER A 39 -14.94 14.72 16.76
N SER A 40 -16.09 14.16 17.16
CA SER A 40 -17.10 14.89 17.96
C SER A 40 -16.64 15.24 19.37
N LEU A 41 -15.71 14.46 19.93
CA LEU A 41 -15.11 14.72 21.24
C LEU A 41 -13.91 15.68 21.17
N GLY A 42 -13.48 16.09 19.97
CA GLY A 42 -12.30 16.95 19.80
C GLY A 42 -10.99 16.28 20.23
N GLU A 43 -10.91 14.95 20.16
CA GLU A 43 -9.67 14.23 20.50
C GLU A 43 -8.52 14.67 19.57
N PRO A 44 -7.30 14.85 20.10
CA PRO A 44 -6.17 15.35 19.30
C PRO A 44 -5.75 14.32 18.24
N VAL A 45 -5.68 14.78 17.00
CA VAL A 45 -5.22 13.98 15.87
C VAL A 45 -3.70 14.07 15.80
N HIS A 46 -3.04 12.91 15.74
CA HIS A 46 -1.60 12.81 15.58
C HIS A 46 -1.25 11.74 14.56
N TRP A 47 -0.04 11.82 14.01
CA TRP A 47 0.48 10.75 13.18
C TRP A 47 0.69 9.49 13.99
N LEU A 48 0.41 8.34 13.38
CA LEU A 48 0.79 7.01 13.83
C LEU A 48 1.69 6.39 12.78
N GLY A 49 2.79 5.76 13.21
CA GLY A 49 3.50 4.80 12.37
C GLY A 49 2.60 3.61 12.07
N LEU A 50 2.79 2.96 10.93
CA LEU A 50 2.05 1.76 10.60
C LEU A 50 2.31 0.64 11.62
N SER A 51 3.54 0.53 12.13
CA SER A 51 3.89 -0.40 13.21
C SER A 51 3.07 -0.15 14.48
N GLU A 52 2.83 1.11 14.82
CA GLU A 52 2.01 1.54 15.95
C GLU A 52 0.53 1.24 15.71
N ALA A 53 0.02 1.57 14.51
CA ALA A 53 -1.36 1.27 14.13
C ALA A 53 -1.66 -0.23 14.13
N LEU A 54 -0.69 -1.07 13.74
CA LEU A 54 -0.80 -2.53 13.75
C LEU A 54 -0.86 -3.15 15.15
N LYS A 55 -0.32 -2.46 16.17
CA LYS A 55 -0.38 -2.89 17.58
C LYS A 55 -1.76 -2.63 18.21
N GLN A 56 -2.60 -1.79 17.60
CA GLN A 56 -3.95 -1.52 18.11
C GLN A 56 -4.86 -2.76 17.97
N PRO A 57 -5.85 -2.94 18.86
CA PRO A 57 -6.88 -3.97 18.69
C PRO A 57 -7.50 -3.88 17.29
N MET A 58 -7.62 -5.01 16.60
CA MET A 58 -8.12 -5.10 15.23
C MET A 58 -7.28 -4.40 14.14
N GLY A 59 -6.14 -3.79 14.46
CA GLY A 59 -5.30 -3.06 13.48
C GLY A 59 -4.86 -3.94 12.30
N LEU A 60 -4.37 -5.15 12.60
CA LEU A 60 -4.04 -6.15 11.59
C LEU A 60 -5.25 -6.51 10.73
N VAL A 61 -6.40 -6.83 11.35
CA VAL A 61 -7.61 -7.23 10.61
C VAL A 61 -8.08 -6.10 9.70
N TYR A 62 -8.05 -4.87 10.18
CA TYR A 62 -8.40 -3.68 9.41
C TYR A 62 -7.50 -3.53 8.18
N ILE A 63 -6.19 -3.61 8.34
CA ILE A 63 -5.24 -3.53 7.21
C ILE A 63 -5.48 -4.67 6.21
N MET A 64 -5.77 -5.87 6.69
CA MET A 64 -6.07 -7.01 5.82
C MET A 64 -7.35 -6.80 5.00
N VAL A 65 -8.32 -5.98 5.43
CA VAL A 65 -9.51 -5.67 4.62
C VAL A 65 -9.39 -4.39 3.79
N THR A 66 -8.56 -3.43 4.17
CA THR A 66 -8.42 -2.15 3.45
C THR A 66 -7.27 -2.13 2.46
N GLY A 67 -6.19 -2.87 2.74
CA GLY A 67 -5.01 -2.93 1.90
C GLY A 67 -4.17 -4.17 2.19
N PRO A 68 -4.65 -5.40 1.85
CA PRO A 68 -3.95 -6.65 2.17
C PRO A 68 -2.61 -6.84 1.45
N ARG A 69 -2.21 -5.89 0.59
CA ARG A 69 -0.96 -5.94 -0.19
C ARG A 69 0.05 -5.04 0.51
N TRP A 70 0.68 -5.59 1.55
CA TRP A 70 1.62 -4.88 2.42
C TRP A 70 2.67 -4.14 1.61
N ASN A 71 2.90 -2.86 1.91
CA ASN A 71 4.03 -2.15 1.33
C ASN A 71 5.26 -2.37 2.21
N CYS A 72 5.95 -3.48 1.97
CA CYS A 72 7.08 -3.91 2.81
C CYS A 72 8.34 -3.03 2.67
N SER A 73 8.31 -2.01 1.82
CA SER A 73 9.49 -1.22 1.44
C SER A 73 9.37 0.26 1.79
N ALA A 74 8.22 0.70 2.30
CA ALA A 74 7.98 2.08 2.70
C ALA A 74 7.85 2.23 4.21
N VAL A 75 8.30 3.38 4.74
CA VAL A 75 7.80 3.89 6.02
C VAL A 75 6.41 4.46 5.77
N ILE A 76 5.43 4.03 6.57
CA ILE A 76 4.04 4.43 6.39
C ILE A 76 3.55 5.18 7.62
N GLY A 77 2.99 6.36 7.39
CA GLY A 77 2.27 7.14 8.37
C GLY A 77 0.77 7.14 8.07
N VAL A 78 -0.05 7.08 9.10
CA VAL A 78 -1.50 7.31 9.02
C VAL A 78 -1.90 8.26 10.12
N LEU A 79 -2.88 9.14 9.88
CA LEU A 79 -3.45 9.92 10.96
C LEU A 79 -4.34 9.04 11.85
N GLY A 80 -4.16 9.13 13.16
CA GLY A 80 -4.97 8.44 14.17
C GLY A 80 -6.40 8.96 14.33
N GLY A 81 -6.98 9.53 13.28
CA GLY A 81 -8.28 10.19 13.30
C GLY A 81 -8.63 10.83 11.95
N SER A 82 -9.56 11.78 11.95
CA SER A 82 -9.91 12.59 10.79
C SER A 82 -9.91 14.06 11.14
N LEU A 83 -9.54 14.88 10.15
CA LEU A 83 -9.51 16.32 10.23
C LEU A 83 -10.80 16.87 9.66
N LYS A 84 -11.50 17.72 10.42
CA LYS A 84 -12.62 18.51 9.91
C LYS A 84 -12.04 19.71 9.15
N VAL A 85 -12.32 19.78 7.86
CA VAL A 85 -11.83 20.82 6.94
C VAL A 85 -13.03 21.62 6.46
N GLU A 86 -12.89 22.94 6.42
CA GLU A 86 -13.86 23.85 5.81
C GLU A 86 -13.45 24.22 4.38
N SER A 87 -12.15 24.44 4.14
CA SER A 87 -11.66 24.93 2.85
C SER A 87 -10.33 24.35 2.39
N SER A 88 -9.36 24.11 3.30
CA SER A 88 -8.04 23.65 2.88
C SER A 88 -7.27 22.86 3.93
N ILE A 89 -6.37 22.03 3.41
CA ILE A 89 -5.29 21.40 4.16
C ILE A 89 -3.96 21.93 3.62
N ASP A 90 -3.06 22.32 4.51
CA ASP A 90 -1.70 22.70 4.18
C ASP A 90 -0.73 21.72 4.83
N ILE A 91 0.24 21.23 4.04
CA ILE A 91 1.20 20.21 4.45
C ILE A 91 2.60 20.81 4.48
N GLN A 92 3.35 20.60 5.56
CA GLN A 92 4.75 21.02 5.64
C GLN A 92 5.66 20.10 4.83
N ILE A 93 5.75 20.33 3.53
CA ILE A 93 6.48 19.46 2.60
C ILE A 93 7.99 19.49 2.80
N GLU A 94 8.54 20.54 3.40
CA GLU A 94 9.97 20.60 3.74
C GLU A 94 10.39 19.42 4.63
N ALA A 95 9.58 19.10 5.64
CA ALA A 95 9.83 17.98 6.53
C ALA A 95 9.84 16.65 5.76
N ALA A 96 8.94 16.49 4.79
CA ALA A 96 8.89 15.30 3.95
C ALA A 96 10.08 15.18 3.00
N ASN A 97 10.46 16.28 2.33
CA ASN A 97 11.63 16.35 1.45
C ASN A 97 12.94 16.04 2.19
N ARG A 98 13.08 16.44 3.46
CA ARG A 98 14.25 16.09 4.29
C ARG A 98 14.22 14.63 4.78
N SER A 99 13.02 14.06 4.92
CA SER A 99 12.83 12.71 5.50
C SER A 99 13.02 11.59 4.48
N ALA A 100 12.73 11.84 3.20
CA ALA A 100 12.74 10.80 2.18
C ALA A 100 12.98 11.38 0.79
N LYS A 101 13.68 10.62 -0.06
CA LYS A 101 13.88 11.03 -1.46
C LYS A 101 12.60 10.90 -2.28
N GLN A 102 11.72 9.96 -1.92
CA GLN A 102 10.42 9.77 -2.57
C GLN A 102 9.36 9.67 -1.51
N TRP A 103 8.31 10.45 -1.65
CA TRP A 103 7.19 10.39 -0.74
C TRP A 103 5.90 10.77 -1.42
N THR A 104 4.81 10.19 -0.91
CA THR A 104 3.46 10.53 -1.35
C THR A 104 2.55 10.55 -0.13
N LEU A 105 1.83 11.66 0.01
CA LEU A 105 0.75 11.88 0.93
C LEU A 105 -0.56 11.81 0.16
N VAL A 106 -1.49 10.98 0.62
CA VAL A 106 -2.80 10.79 0.01
C VAL A 106 -3.88 11.22 0.99
N ILE A 107 -4.80 12.06 0.52
CA ILE A 107 -5.93 12.57 1.30
C ILE A 107 -7.18 11.78 0.89
N TYR A 108 -7.85 11.22 1.89
CA TYR A 108 -9.07 10.43 1.72
C TYR A 108 -10.26 11.11 2.39
N ASN A 109 -11.42 11.11 1.73
CA ASN A 109 -12.69 11.54 2.33
C ASN A 109 -13.27 10.47 3.30
N GLU A 110 -14.43 10.75 3.92
CA GLU A 110 -15.15 9.80 4.80
C GLU A 110 -15.49 8.45 4.14
N CYS A 111 -15.67 8.46 2.82
CA CYS A 111 -15.93 7.27 2.02
C CYS A 111 -14.66 6.47 1.73
N HIS A 112 -13.50 6.96 2.17
CA HIS A 112 -12.16 6.42 1.91
C HIS A 112 -11.79 6.43 0.42
N GLN A 113 -12.30 7.42 -0.31
CA GLN A 113 -11.91 7.72 -1.68
C GLN A 113 -10.79 8.74 -1.66
N THR A 114 -9.78 8.53 -2.49
CA THR A 114 -8.72 9.54 -2.72
C THR A 114 -9.32 10.76 -3.37
N VAL A 115 -9.19 11.92 -2.72
CA VAL A 115 -9.66 13.22 -3.24
C VAL A 115 -8.52 14.11 -3.69
N ALA A 116 -7.34 13.93 -3.11
CA ALA A 116 -6.13 14.66 -3.46
C ALA A 116 -4.88 13.87 -3.06
N TYR A 117 -3.75 14.23 -3.63
CA TYR A 117 -2.45 13.73 -3.23
C TYR A 117 -1.38 14.82 -3.40
N VAL A 118 -0.35 14.74 -2.58
CA VAL A 118 0.85 15.59 -2.64
C VAL A 118 2.05 14.67 -2.51
N GLY A 119 3.07 14.85 -3.33
CA GLY A 119 4.25 14.00 -3.33
C GLY A 119 5.49 14.73 -3.80
N SER A 120 6.61 14.02 -3.74
CA SER A 120 7.91 14.53 -4.17
C SER A 120 7.96 14.85 -5.68
N MET A 121 7.03 14.32 -6.48
CA MET A 121 7.02 14.56 -7.93
C MET A 121 6.15 15.74 -8.35
N ASN A 122 5.21 16.19 -7.51
CA ASN A 122 4.28 17.27 -7.85
C ASN A 122 4.41 18.50 -6.92
N THR A 123 5.52 18.61 -6.20
CA THR A 123 5.84 19.73 -5.31
C THR A 123 7.05 20.50 -5.81
N ALA A 124 6.99 21.84 -5.73
CA ALA A 124 8.08 22.70 -6.15
C ALA A 124 9.20 22.73 -5.09
N GLU A 125 10.45 22.66 -5.54
CA GLU A 125 11.61 22.85 -4.68
C GLU A 125 11.56 24.22 -3.97
N GLY A 126 12.04 24.26 -2.73
CA GLY A 126 12.07 25.48 -1.91
C GLY A 126 10.73 25.89 -1.29
N THR A 127 9.63 25.20 -1.60
CA THR A 127 8.34 25.44 -0.95
C THR A 127 8.29 24.75 0.41
N GLU A 128 7.94 25.49 1.47
CA GLU A 128 7.84 24.93 2.83
C GLU A 128 6.48 24.24 3.06
N TRP A 129 5.41 24.89 2.59
CA TRP A 129 4.03 24.47 2.78
C TRP A 129 3.32 24.30 1.44
N GLN A 130 2.68 23.15 1.23
CA GLN A 130 1.82 22.90 0.09
C GLN A 130 0.36 22.96 0.51
N LYS A 131 -0.39 23.89 -0.10
CA LYS A 131 -1.83 24.02 0.09
C LYS A 131 -2.60 23.09 -0.85
N VAL A 132 -3.63 22.45 -0.33
CA VAL A 132 -4.62 21.65 -1.05
C VAL A 132 -6.01 22.16 -0.70
N ASN A 133 -6.73 22.67 -1.69
CA ASN A 133 -8.12 23.10 -1.50
C ASN A 133 -9.04 21.87 -1.51
N LEU A 134 -9.95 21.81 -0.55
CA LEU A 134 -10.89 20.70 -0.35
C LEU A 134 -12.28 21.25 -0.03
N GLU A 135 -13.30 20.48 -0.35
CA GLU A 135 -14.67 20.79 0.09
C GLU A 135 -14.82 20.57 1.60
N GLU A 136 -15.85 21.16 2.21
CA GLU A 136 -16.15 20.93 3.62
C GLU A 136 -16.37 19.43 3.89
N GLY A 137 -15.71 18.89 4.91
CA GLY A 137 -15.88 17.48 5.29
C GLY A 137 -14.84 16.95 6.27
N LEU A 138 -14.91 15.63 6.53
CA LEU A 138 -13.89 14.92 7.31
C LEU A 138 -12.91 14.19 6.38
N TYR A 139 -11.63 14.39 6.63
CA TYR A 139 -10.55 13.83 5.84
C TYR A 139 -9.55 13.05 6.68
N SER A 140 -9.04 11.96 6.13
CA SER A 140 -7.92 11.20 6.69
C SER A 140 -6.73 11.27 5.75
N ILE A 141 -5.52 11.14 6.29
CA ILE A 141 -4.30 11.25 5.51
C ILE A 141 -3.45 9.99 5.71
N GLY A 142 -2.98 9.44 4.59
CA GLY A 142 -1.95 8.39 4.56
C GLY A 142 -0.67 8.94 3.93
N LEU A 143 0.48 8.55 4.47
CA LEU A 143 1.80 8.97 4.03
C LEU A 143 2.66 7.76 3.76
N ARG A 144 3.43 7.80 2.68
CA ARG A 144 4.40 6.76 2.32
C ARG A 144 5.72 7.43 2.01
N TYR A 145 6.78 6.97 2.66
CA TYR A 145 8.15 7.36 2.40
C TYR A 145 8.94 6.18 1.86
N TYR A 146 9.67 6.39 0.77
CA TYR A 146 10.63 5.46 0.22
C TYR A 146 12.01 6.11 0.26
N ASN A 147 13.04 5.26 0.43
CA ASN A 147 14.43 5.69 0.49
C ASN A 147 14.63 6.83 1.52
N CYS A 148 14.25 6.51 2.76
CA CYS A 148 14.27 7.44 3.88
C CYS A 148 15.70 7.86 4.27
N SER A 149 15.83 9.08 4.78
CA SER A 149 17.03 9.55 5.46
C SER A 149 17.10 8.98 6.89
N HIS A 150 18.16 9.32 7.64
CA HIS A 150 18.31 8.89 9.03
C HIS A 150 17.40 9.63 10.02
N ASP A 151 16.95 10.85 9.68
CA ASP A 151 16.05 11.67 10.51
C ASP A 151 14.67 11.76 9.85
N VAL A 152 13.88 10.71 10.01
CA VAL A 152 12.56 10.60 9.42
C VAL A 152 11.54 11.34 10.27
N LYS A 153 10.83 12.28 9.66
CA LYS A 153 9.77 13.07 10.27
C LYS A 153 8.50 13.01 9.43
N PHE A 154 7.38 12.74 10.10
CA PHE A 154 6.07 12.97 9.51
C PHE A 154 5.73 14.46 9.59
N PRO A 155 5.20 15.06 8.51
CA PRO A 155 5.09 16.51 8.37
C PRO A 155 4.01 17.08 9.26
N ALA A 156 4.13 18.36 9.62
CA ALA A 156 3.01 19.08 10.22
C ALA A 156 1.87 19.26 9.20
N VAL A 157 0.64 19.33 9.71
CA VAL A 157 -0.58 19.55 8.92
C VAL A 157 -1.38 20.70 9.53
N ARG A 158 -1.67 21.71 8.71
CA ARG A 158 -2.62 22.77 9.04
C ARG A 158 -3.94 22.51 8.33
N VAL A 159 -5.02 22.87 9.00
CA VAL A 159 -6.38 22.84 8.48
C VAL A 159 -6.94 24.24 8.64
N ASP A 160 -7.35 24.85 7.53
CA ASP A 160 -7.87 26.22 7.51
C ASP A 160 -6.94 27.21 8.24
N ASN A 161 -5.64 27.12 7.94
CA ASN A 161 -4.53 27.90 8.54
C ASN A 161 -4.21 27.63 10.01
N ILE A 162 -4.88 26.67 10.66
CA ILE A 162 -4.61 26.29 12.06
C ILE A 162 -3.82 24.98 12.08
N GLU A 163 -2.68 24.93 12.76
CA GLU A 163 -1.96 23.67 12.95
C GLU A 163 -2.80 22.70 13.78
N ARG A 164 -3.12 21.54 13.18
CA ARG A 164 -3.90 20.48 13.83
C ARG A 164 -3.08 19.23 14.12
N VAL A 165 -2.01 19.01 13.37
CA VAL A 165 -1.09 17.90 13.55
C VAL A 165 0.33 18.45 13.53
N SER A 166 1.06 18.30 14.61
CA SER A 166 2.46 18.70 14.67
C SER A 166 3.38 17.66 14.02
N CYS A 167 4.54 18.12 13.57
CA CYS A 167 5.59 17.26 13.05
C CYS A 167 6.01 16.21 14.09
N ARG A 168 6.16 14.94 13.69
CA ARG A 168 6.52 13.83 14.59
C ARG A 168 7.74 13.08 14.07
N SER A 169 8.76 12.90 14.90
CA SER A 169 9.92 12.06 14.56
C SER A 169 9.53 10.58 14.59
N MET A 170 10.01 9.84 13.60
CA MET A 170 9.70 8.43 13.35
C MET A 170 10.97 7.64 13.01
N ASN A 171 12.10 8.00 13.62
CA ASN A 171 13.43 7.45 13.28
C ASN A 171 13.51 5.92 13.41
N ASN A 172 12.69 5.32 14.29
CA ASN A 172 12.65 3.87 14.49
C ASN A 172 11.55 3.15 13.70
N GLU A 173 10.65 3.86 13.02
CA GLU A 173 9.46 3.26 12.41
C GLU A 173 9.81 2.21 11.36
N MET A 174 10.84 2.45 10.54
CA MET A 174 11.28 1.45 9.56
C MET A 174 11.73 0.17 10.26
N GLN A 175 12.55 0.28 11.30
CA GLN A 175 13.06 -0.89 12.02
C GLN A 175 11.93 -1.65 12.73
N GLU A 176 11.03 -0.93 13.40
CA GLU A 176 9.87 -1.52 14.07
C GLU A 176 8.93 -2.22 13.08
N TYR A 177 8.67 -1.57 11.93
CA TYR A 177 7.81 -2.15 10.91
C TYR A 177 8.45 -3.37 10.24
N GLN A 178 9.74 -3.34 9.93
CA GLN A 178 10.46 -4.53 9.42
C GLN A 178 10.45 -5.67 10.44
N THR A 179 10.63 -5.36 11.73
CA THR A 179 10.53 -6.35 12.81
C THR A 179 9.14 -6.98 12.85
N TYR A 180 8.08 -6.16 12.75
CA TYR A 180 6.71 -6.65 12.68
C TYR A 180 6.48 -7.53 11.44
N LEU A 181 6.92 -7.11 10.26
CA LEU A 181 6.81 -7.87 9.01
C LEU A 181 7.47 -9.24 9.14
N LYS A 182 8.63 -9.32 9.79
CA LYS A 182 9.31 -10.60 10.08
C LYS A 182 8.53 -11.50 11.03
N GLN A 183 7.84 -10.95 12.03
CA GLN A 183 6.98 -11.73 12.93
C GLN A 183 5.76 -12.34 12.23
N ILE A 184 5.27 -11.70 11.17
CA ILE A 184 4.13 -12.19 10.37
C ILE A 184 4.56 -12.87 9.06
N GLU A 185 5.86 -13.03 8.83
CA GLU A 185 6.40 -13.63 7.62
C GLU A 185 5.86 -15.05 7.44
N ASN A 186 5.27 -15.30 6.27
CA ASN A 186 4.66 -16.56 5.89
C ASN A 186 3.60 -17.07 6.91
N LYS A 187 3.04 -16.19 7.74
CA LYS A 187 1.97 -16.54 8.67
C LYS A 187 0.79 -17.12 7.91
N ARG A 188 0.12 -18.08 8.53
CA ARG A 188 -1.10 -18.70 8.01
C ARG A 188 -2.17 -18.68 9.09
N GLY A 189 -3.42 -18.54 8.68
CA GLY A 189 -4.55 -18.61 9.58
C GLY A 189 -5.82 -18.84 8.80
N PHE A 190 -6.69 -19.72 9.30
CA PHE A 190 -7.92 -20.10 8.61
C PHE A 190 -8.79 -18.87 8.26
N PHE A 191 -8.93 -17.94 9.20
CA PHE A 191 -9.64 -16.68 8.97
C PHE A 191 -9.09 -15.89 7.78
N TYR A 192 -7.78 -15.62 7.75
CA TYR A 192 -7.14 -14.86 6.68
C TYR A 192 -7.11 -15.62 5.35
N TYR A 193 -7.02 -16.95 5.41
CA TYR A 193 -7.17 -17.80 4.23
C TYR A 193 -8.55 -17.64 3.63
N CYS A 194 -9.63 -17.80 4.41
CA CYS A 194 -11.00 -17.56 3.95
C CYS A 194 -11.19 -16.14 3.43
N LEU A 195 -10.55 -15.14 4.05
CA LEU A 195 -10.63 -13.74 3.65
C LEU A 195 -9.98 -13.47 2.29
N HIS A 196 -8.90 -14.17 1.94
CA HIS A 196 -8.06 -13.83 0.78
C HIS A 196 -7.91 -14.94 -0.26
N TYR A 197 -8.53 -16.09 -0.05
CA TYR A 197 -8.48 -17.22 -0.98
C TYR A 197 -8.87 -16.83 -2.40
N TYR A 198 -9.91 -16.01 -2.58
CA TYR A 198 -10.39 -15.56 -3.88
C TYR A 198 -9.31 -14.86 -4.71
N MET A 199 -8.34 -14.24 -4.06
CA MET A 199 -7.39 -13.30 -4.68
C MET A 199 -6.38 -14.02 -5.57
N PHE A 200 -5.80 -15.11 -5.07
CA PHE A 200 -4.91 -15.96 -5.84
C PHE A 200 -5.63 -16.53 -7.07
N HIS A 201 -6.86 -16.99 -6.89
CA HIS A 201 -7.67 -17.57 -7.96
C HIS A 201 -8.11 -16.52 -8.99
N MET A 202 -8.50 -15.33 -8.56
CA MET A 202 -8.81 -14.21 -9.44
C MET A 202 -7.62 -13.84 -10.32
N LEU A 203 -6.41 -13.79 -9.76
CA LEU A 203 -5.19 -13.53 -10.53
C LEU A 203 -4.84 -14.68 -11.48
N ARG A 204 -4.94 -15.93 -11.02
CA ARG A 204 -4.66 -17.12 -11.84
C ARG A 204 -5.61 -17.23 -13.03
N TRP A 205 -6.84 -16.75 -12.87
CA TRP A 205 -7.89 -16.79 -13.87
C TRP A 205 -8.21 -15.40 -14.44
N ASN A 206 -7.26 -14.47 -14.38
CA ASN A 206 -7.47 -13.07 -14.78
C ASN A 206 -8.03 -12.90 -16.21
N LYS A 207 -7.75 -13.85 -17.12
CA LYS A 207 -8.26 -13.87 -18.50
C LYS A 207 -9.80 -13.95 -18.59
N PHE A 208 -10.47 -14.39 -17.53
CA PHE A 208 -11.93 -14.47 -17.45
C PHE A 208 -12.58 -13.24 -16.81
N PHE A 209 -11.77 -12.30 -16.32
CA PHE A 209 -12.24 -11.06 -15.68
C PHE A 209 -11.79 -9.85 -16.50
N SER A 210 -12.48 -8.72 -16.35
CA SER A 210 -11.99 -7.48 -16.95
C SER A 210 -10.72 -7.01 -16.22
N ALA A 211 -9.77 -6.45 -16.97
CA ALA A 211 -8.53 -5.92 -16.38
C ALA A 211 -8.81 -4.86 -15.31
N SER A 212 -9.81 -3.99 -15.53
CA SER A 212 -10.24 -2.97 -14.56
C SER A 212 -10.77 -3.57 -13.25
N LEU A 213 -11.53 -4.67 -13.32
CA LEU A 213 -12.01 -5.37 -12.11
C LEU A 213 -10.85 -5.98 -11.33
N VAL A 214 -9.94 -6.69 -12.00
CA VAL A 214 -8.78 -7.30 -11.36
C VAL A 214 -7.89 -6.22 -10.74
N THR A 215 -7.65 -5.12 -11.47
CA THR A 215 -6.83 -3.99 -11.00
C THR A 215 -7.44 -3.32 -9.78
N SER A 216 -8.73 -2.97 -9.83
CA SER A 216 -9.40 -2.25 -8.74
C SER A 216 -9.58 -3.10 -7.47
N GLU A 217 -9.68 -4.43 -7.62
CA GLU A 217 -9.71 -5.34 -6.47
C GLU A 217 -8.31 -5.69 -5.97
N PHE A 218 -7.33 -5.83 -6.87
CA PHE A 218 -5.98 -6.27 -6.52
C PHE A 218 -5.09 -5.14 -6.00
N LEU A 219 -5.05 -4.02 -6.70
CA LEU A 219 -4.20 -2.90 -6.33
C LEU A 219 -4.87 -2.06 -5.23
N PRO A 220 -4.08 -1.53 -4.28
CA PRO A 220 -4.58 -0.49 -3.40
C PRO A 220 -5.00 0.74 -4.21
N VAL A 221 -5.89 1.57 -3.64
CA VAL A 221 -6.24 2.87 -4.24
C VAL A 221 -4.95 3.63 -4.55
N GLY A 222 -4.82 4.03 -5.82
CA GLY A 222 -3.54 4.27 -6.48
C GLY A 222 -2.72 5.38 -5.83
N ASN A 223 -1.41 5.14 -5.71
CA ASN A 223 -0.44 6.22 -5.80
C ASN A 223 -0.20 6.45 -7.30
N PRO A 224 -0.62 7.58 -7.89
CA PRO A 224 -0.37 7.84 -9.30
C PRO A 224 1.13 7.85 -9.65
N GLU A 225 1.99 8.08 -8.66
CA GLU A 225 3.46 8.08 -8.80
C GLU A 225 4.08 6.67 -8.76
N THR A 226 3.27 5.61 -8.61
CA THR A 226 3.75 4.22 -8.54
C THR A 226 3.12 3.37 -9.63
N LEU A 227 3.95 2.81 -10.51
CA LEU A 227 3.51 1.77 -11.43
C LEU A 227 3.56 0.41 -10.73
N PHE A 228 2.55 -0.42 -10.98
CA PHE A 228 2.41 -1.72 -10.36
C PHE A 228 2.37 -2.82 -11.42
N GLU A 229 3.21 -3.83 -11.24
CA GLU A 229 3.17 -5.08 -11.98
C GLU A 229 2.83 -6.22 -11.03
N TYR A 230 1.94 -7.13 -11.41
CA TYR A 230 1.45 -8.15 -10.50
C TYR A 230 1.00 -9.43 -11.19
N GLY A 231 0.96 -10.51 -10.42
CA GLY A 231 0.55 -11.82 -10.91
C GLY A 231 0.61 -12.88 -9.83
N CYS A 232 0.42 -14.15 -10.21
CA CYS A 232 0.46 -15.28 -9.28
C CYS A 232 1.63 -16.23 -9.58
N LEU A 233 2.13 -16.90 -8.55
CA LEU A 233 3.10 -17.98 -8.68
C LEU A 233 2.59 -19.22 -7.95
N THR A 234 2.89 -20.39 -8.50
CA THR A 234 2.68 -21.67 -7.81
C THR A 234 3.95 -22.10 -7.12
N LYS A 235 3.80 -22.85 -6.02
CA LYS A 235 4.90 -23.45 -5.27
C LYS A 235 5.93 -24.08 -6.20
N GLY A 236 7.21 -23.80 -5.97
CA GLY A 236 8.34 -24.32 -6.75
C GLY A 236 8.78 -23.43 -7.91
N ASN A 237 7.95 -22.49 -8.36
CA ASN A 237 8.32 -21.56 -9.43
C ASN A 237 9.16 -20.38 -8.91
N SER A 238 9.87 -19.74 -9.82
CA SER A 238 10.56 -18.47 -9.61
C SER A 238 10.00 -17.39 -10.54
N LEU A 239 10.22 -16.12 -10.18
CA LEU A 239 9.91 -14.96 -11.01
C LEU A 239 11.21 -14.41 -11.59
N HIS A 240 11.26 -14.26 -12.91
CA HIS A 240 12.27 -13.50 -13.60
C HIS A 240 11.71 -12.11 -13.92
N VAL A 241 12.42 -11.08 -13.46
CA VAL A 241 12.07 -9.68 -13.67
C VAL A 241 13.17 -9.07 -14.51
N ASP A 242 12.79 -8.54 -15.67
CA ASP A 242 13.72 -7.91 -16.59
C ASP A 242 13.23 -6.55 -17.03
N PHE A 243 14.17 -5.66 -17.33
CA PHE A 243 13.93 -4.28 -17.73
C PHE A 243 15.20 -3.69 -18.32
N GLU A 244 15.06 -2.61 -19.08
CA GLU A 244 16.21 -1.87 -19.60
C GLU A 244 17.04 -1.28 -18.45
N ALA A 245 18.37 -1.31 -18.57
CA ALA A 245 19.29 -0.87 -17.50
C ALA A 245 19.05 0.60 -17.08
N ASP A 246 18.63 1.44 -18.02
CA ASP A 246 18.28 2.85 -17.78
C ASP A 246 17.16 3.00 -16.74
N VAL A 247 16.28 2.01 -16.55
CA VAL A 247 15.17 2.06 -15.59
C VAL A 247 15.68 2.26 -14.15
N LEU A 248 16.83 1.70 -13.78
CA LEU A 248 17.37 1.85 -12.42
C LEU A 248 17.88 3.26 -12.12
N ASP A 249 18.23 4.03 -13.16
CA ASP A 249 18.64 5.42 -13.00
C ASP A 249 17.47 6.33 -12.64
N ARG A 250 16.25 5.91 -12.98
CA ARG A 250 15.02 6.73 -12.98
C ARG A 250 13.91 6.19 -12.08
N ALA A 251 14.03 4.96 -11.58
CA ALA A 251 13.07 4.38 -10.66
C ALA A 251 13.72 3.45 -9.65
N TYR A 252 13.01 3.23 -8.54
CA TYR A 252 13.25 2.13 -7.62
C TYR A 252 12.25 1.02 -7.87
N ILE A 253 12.74 -0.21 -7.94
CA ILE A 253 11.90 -1.39 -8.18
C ILE A 253 11.88 -2.24 -6.92
N TYR A 254 10.69 -2.49 -6.39
CA TYR A 254 10.47 -3.31 -5.21
C TYR A 254 9.59 -4.50 -5.54
N LEU A 255 10.02 -5.70 -5.18
CA LEU A 255 9.24 -6.92 -5.30
C LEU A 255 8.81 -7.38 -3.91
N ALA A 256 7.53 -7.70 -3.77
CA ALA A 256 7.01 -8.42 -2.62
C ALA A 256 6.22 -9.64 -3.11
N TYR A 257 6.43 -10.79 -2.44
CA TYR A 257 5.65 -12.01 -2.64
C TYR A 257 4.83 -12.30 -1.38
N TYR A 258 3.59 -12.71 -1.58
CA TYR A 258 2.64 -13.00 -0.51
C TYR A 258 2.05 -14.38 -0.69
N ASN A 259 1.74 -15.05 0.42
CA ASN A 259 1.00 -16.31 0.39
C ASN A 259 -0.50 -16.08 0.14
N THR A 260 -1.27 -17.16 0.02
CA THR A 260 -2.74 -17.10 -0.17
C THR A 260 -3.53 -16.49 0.99
N CYS A 261 -2.90 -16.28 2.15
CA CYS A 261 -3.48 -15.54 3.28
C CYS A 261 -3.11 -14.05 3.25
N SER A 262 -2.45 -13.58 2.20
CA SER A 262 -1.95 -12.21 2.06
C SER A 262 -0.87 -11.77 3.06
N PHE A 263 -0.17 -12.74 3.66
CA PHE A 263 1.02 -12.42 4.46
C PHE A 263 2.28 -12.42 3.58
N PRO A 264 3.21 -11.49 3.83
CA PRO A 264 4.45 -11.43 3.08
C PRO A 264 5.29 -12.68 3.32
N VAL A 265 5.93 -13.18 2.27
CA VAL A 265 6.82 -14.34 2.31
C VAL A 265 8.25 -13.90 2.05
N PHE A 266 8.46 -13.00 1.10
CA PHE A 266 9.72 -12.27 0.96
C PHE A 266 9.46 -10.93 0.28
N TRP A 267 10.38 -9.99 0.50
CA TRP A 267 10.36 -8.68 -0.16
C TRP A 267 11.79 -8.20 -0.35
N ILE A 268 12.04 -7.53 -1.47
CA ILE A 268 13.38 -7.11 -1.87
C ILE A 268 13.31 -5.90 -2.80
N ARG A 269 14.36 -5.09 -2.79
CA ARG A 269 14.63 -4.09 -3.83
C ARG A 269 15.44 -4.72 -4.95
N ILE A 270 15.00 -4.57 -6.19
CA ILE A 270 15.70 -5.09 -7.37
C ILE A 270 16.61 -3.98 -7.89
N ASP A 271 17.92 -4.21 -7.79
CA ASP A 271 18.97 -3.26 -8.17
C ASP A 271 19.80 -3.73 -9.38
N GLN A 272 19.33 -4.76 -10.08
CA GLN A 272 19.98 -5.28 -11.29
C GLN A 272 18.95 -5.83 -12.28
N THR A 273 19.26 -5.79 -13.57
CA THR A 273 18.48 -6.41 -14.65
C THR A 273 18.56 -7.93 -14.58
N GLY A 274 17.62 -8.64 -15.23
CA GLY A 274 17.59 -10.11 -15.21
C GLY A 274 17.48 -10.73 -13.82
N TYR A 275 16.80 -10.07 -12.88
CA TYR A 275 16.65 -10.56 -11.52
C TYR A 275 15.82 -11.83 -11.48
N LEU A 276 16.37 -12.88 -10.86
CA LEU A 276 15.67 -14.15 -10.63
C LEU A 276 15.36 -14.32 -9.14
N SER A 277 14.08 -14.44 -8.80
CA SER A 277 13.69 -14.71 -7.42
C SER A 277 14.07 -16.13 -6.98
N GLN A 278 14.21 -16.31 -5.66
CA GLN A 278 14.15 -17.65 -5.07
C GLN A 278 12.86 -18.38 -5.46
N THR A 279 12.89 -19.72 -5.38
CA THR A 279 11.70 -20.52 -5.61
C THR A 279 10.67 -20.27 -4.52
N VAL A 280 9.41 -20.09 -4.91
CA VAL A 280 8.37 -19.76 -3.94
C VAL A 280 7.95 -21.00 -3.14
N PRO A 281 7.88 -20.91 -1.79
CA PRO A 281 7.61 -22.08 -0.94
C PRO A 281 6.13 -22.48 -0.92
N CYS A 282 5.25 -21.63 -1.44
CA CYS A 282 3.80 -21.79 -1.44
C CYS A 282 3.17 -21.07 -2.63
N ASP A 283 1.94 -21.45 -2.96
CA ASP A 283 1.09 -20.69 -3.88
C ASP A 283 0.79 -19.30 -3.30
N GLY A 284 0.69 -18.33 -4.20
CA GLY A 284 0.57 -16.93 -3.80
C GLY A 284 0.69 -15.99 -4.98
N TYR A 285 0.97 -14.74 -4.67
CA TYR A 285 1.01 -13.68 -5.67
C TYR A 285 2.11 -12.68 -5.37
N TYR A 286 2.60 -12.04 -6.43
CA TYR A 286 3.63 -11.01 -6.34
C TYR A 286 3.06 -9.64 -6.66
N LEU A 287 3.70 -8.62 -6.13
CA LEU A 287 3.48 -7.22 -6.47
C LEU A 287 4.84 -6.55 -6.61
N ILE A 288 5.12 -6.08 -7.82
CA ILE A 288 6.25 -5.23 -8.15
C ILE A 288 5.75 -3.79 -8.12
N ARG A 289 6.49 -2.93 -7.40
CA ARG A 289 6.24 -1.49 -7.32
C ARG A 289 7.40 -0.77 -7.97
N VAL A 290 7.08 0.14 -8.85
CA VAL A 290 8.05 0.97 -9.57
C VAL A 290 7.79 2.40 -9.13
N VAL A 291 8.69 2.90 -8.30
CA VAL A 291 8.60 4.23 -7.70
C VAL A 291 9.57 5.13 -8.45
N TYR A 292 9.04 6.07 -9.24
CA TYR A 292 9.87 6.96 -10.04
C TYR A 292 10.63 7.95 -9.17
N LYS A 293 11.81 8.36 -9.65
CA LYS A 293 12.64 9.36 -8.97
C LYS A 293 12.16 10.77 -9.29
N ASN A 294 11.69 11.03 -10.53
CA ASN A 294 11.27 12.35 -11.02
C ASN A 294 10.01 12.30 -11.93
N GLU A 295 9.28 13.42 -12.03
CA GLU A 295 7.97 13.54 -12.74
C GLU A 295 8.02 13.22 -14.24
N VAL A 296 9.03 13.75 -14.94
CA VAL A 296 9.22 13.65 -16.41
C VAL A 296 9.31 12.19 -16.89
N GLU A 297 9.71 11.27 -16.01
CA GLU A 297 9.98 9.88 -16.36
C GLU A 297 8.75 8.98 -16.22
N SER A 298 7.71 9.43 -15.51
CA SER A 298 6.47 8.67 -15.29
C SER A 298 5.58 8.59 -16.54
N ALA A 299 5.53 9.66 -17.35
CA ALA A 299 4.66 9.77 -18.53
C ALA A 299 5.15 8.94 -19.74
N THR A 300 6.43 8.59 -19.79
CA THR A 300 7.09 8.04 -20.99
C THR A 300 7.45 6.55 -20.86
N SER A 301 7.25 5.93 -19.69
CA SER A 301 7.94 4.68 -19.30
C SER A 301 7.08 3.44 -19.13
N SER A 302 5.76 3.52 -19.40
CA SER A 302 4.79 2.45 -19.14
C SER A 302 5.00 1.14 -19.93
N LYS A 303 6.07 1.00 -20.72
CA LYS A 303 6.33 -0.16 -21.59
C LYS A 303 7.61 -0.97 -21.31
N LYS A 304 8.38 -0.69 -20.24
CA LYS A 304 9.76 -1.23 -20.11
C LYS A 304 10.02 -2.32 -19.06
N ILE A 305 9.03 -2.75 -18.27
CA ILE A 305 9.23 -3.84 -17.29
C ILE A 305 8.54 -5.10 -17.77
N GLN A 306 9.31 -6.16 -17.95
CA GLN A 306 8.82 -7.46 -18.39
C GLN A 306 8.97 -8.49 -17.27
N CYS A 307 7.87 -9.12 -16.91
CA CYS A 307 7.85 -10.19 -15.91
C CYS A 307 7.61 -11.53 -16.60
N LYS A 308 8.47 -12.52 -16.32
CA LYS A 308 8.34 -13.87 -16.84
C LYS A 308 8.39 -14.88 -15.69
N VAL A 309 7.42 -15.79 -15.66
CA VAL A 309 7.43 -16.91 -14.71
C VAL A 309 8.37 -18.00 -15.22
N ILE A 310 9.31 -18.42 -14.38
CA ILE A 310 10.23 -19.52 -14.67
C ILE A 310 9.84 -20.72 -13.80
N GLN A 311 9.48 -21.82 -14.45
CA GLN A 311 9.30 -23.10 -13.79
C GLN A 311 10.67 -23.78 -13.69
N LYS A 312 11.12 -24.10 -12.48
CA LYS A 312 12.22 -25.05 -12.30
C LYS A 312 11.64 -26.44 -12.50
N ILE A 313 12.12 -27.13 -13.55
CA ILE A 313 11.91 -28.57 -13.77
C ILE A 313 12.72 -29.33 -12.72
#